data_AF-A0A314YCQ2-F1
#
_entry.id   AF-A0A314YCQ2-F1
#
_cell.length_a   1.000
_cell.length_b   1.000
_cell.length_c   1.000
_cell.angle_alpha   90.00
_cell.angle_beta   90.00
_cell.angle_gamma   90.00
#
_symmetry.space_group_name_H-M   'P 1'
#
loop_
_entity.id
_entity.type
_entity.pdbx_description
1 polymer ?
#
loop_
_entity_poly.entity_id
_entity_poly.type
_entity_poly.pdbx_seq_one_letter_code
_entity_poly.pdbx_strand_id
1 'polypeptide(L)'
;MQDFYQRATLEYNGVLRYHVYPNRSSSNMRLPRAWSTSSYIPSNICASISEETGGGACGFNSLCRHDDQGPSCHCPNGYSFIDPNDVLKGCKQDFVSQSCDKTSQETDNFHFEAMQNTDWPNSDYDHFQEVSEDWCRQECLGDYFCGVAIFKTNKLGRREFHFRTG
;
A
#
# COMPACT_ATOMS: atom_id res chain seq x y z
N MET A 1 22.07 -0.57 -36.61
CA MET A 1 21.56 -0.48 -35.24
C MET A 1 20.05 -0.62 -35.29
N GLN A 2 19.49 -1.84 -35.37
CA GLN A 2 18.08 -2.14 -35.05
C GLN A 2 17.78 -3.63 -35.27
N ASP A 3 17.90 -4.42 -34.20
CA ASP A 3 17.64 -5.88 -34.24
C ASP A 3 16.45 -6.31 -33.37
N PHE A 4 15.64 -5.35 -32.87
CA PHE A 4 14.50 -5.63 -32.00
C PHE A 4 13.32 -4.73 -32.28
N TYR A 5 12.11 -5.30 -32.30
CA TYR A 5 10.86 -4.55 -32.15
C TYR A 5 10.68 -4.19 -30.67
N GLN A 6 10.08 -3.03 -30.42
CA GLN A 6 9.97 -2.46 -29.07
C GLN A 6 8.54 -2.06 -28.80
N ARG A 7 8.07 -2.27 -27.57
CA ARG A 7 6.73 -1.86 -27.12
C ARG A 7 6.82 -1.40 -25.67
N ALA A 8 6.18 -0.28 -25.34
CA ALA A 8 5.89 0.09 -23.96
C ALA A 8 4.41 -0.20 -23.64
N THR A 9 4.11 -0.66 -22.44
CA THR A 9 2.75 -0.99 -22.00
C THR A 9 2.56 -0.51 -20.57
N LEU A 10 1.62 0.41 -20.36
CA LEU A 10 1.18 0.78 -19.02
C LEU A 10 0.20 -0.28 -18.55
N GLU A 11 0.62 -1.09 -17.58
CA GLU A 11 -0.22 -2.16 -17.03
C GLU A 11 -1.26 -1.58 -16.06
N TYR A 12 -2.32 -2.35 -15.83
CA TYR A 12 -3.41 -1.98 -14.93
C TYR A 12 -2.95 -1.72 -13.49
N ASN A 13 -1.87 -2.37 -13.05
CA ASN A 13 -1.21 -2.15 -11.77
C ASN A 13 -0.38 -0.84 -11.69
N GLY A 14 -0.43 0.00 -12.74
CA GLY A 14 0.29 1.28 -12.80
C GLY A 14 1.76 1.17 -13.20
N VAL A 15 2.29 -0.03 -13.43
CA VAL A 15 3.69 -0.23 -13.84
C VAL A 15 3.82 -0.10 -15.36
N LEU A 16 4.70 0.78 -15.82
CA LEU A 16 5.05 0.90 -17.23
C LEU A 16 6.14 -0.13 -17.55
N ARG A 17 5.80 -1.14 -18.37
CA ARG A 17 6.75 -2.16 -18.84
C ARG A 17 7.23 -1.88 -20.24
N TYR A 18 8.52 -2.05 -20.45
CA TYR A 18 9.16 -1.97 -21.74
C TYR A 18 9.56 -3.37 -22.20
N HIS A 19 9.02 -3.77 -23.36
CA HIS A 19 9.21 -5.07 -23.94
C HIS A 19 9.99 -5.00 -25.24
N VAL A 20 10.79 -6.03 -25.48
CA VAL A 20 11.56 -6.19 -26.72
C VAL A 20 11.20 -7.53 -27.37
N TYR A 21 11.26 -7.57 -28.70
CA TYR A 21 11.04 -8.77 -29.49
C TYR A 21 12.13 -8.90 -30.54
N PRO A 22 12.82 -10.05 -30.64
CA PRO A 22 13.95 -10.22 -31.56
C PRO A 22 13.50 -10.22 -33.03
N ASN A 23 14.14 -9.38 -33.85
CA ASN A 23 13.93 -9.35 -35.30
C ASN A 23 14.79 -10.43 -36.01
N ARG A 24 14.25 -11.03 -37.08
CA ARG A 24 14.85 -12.17 -37.80
C ARG A 24 16.20 -11.88 -38.47
N SER A 25 16.58 -10.62 -38.65
CA SER A 25 17.79 -10.21 -39.37
C SER A 25 19.09 -10.41 -38.59
N SER A 26 19.04 -10.60 -37.26
CA SER A 26 20.22 -10.89 -36.45
C SER A 26 20.52 -12.39 -36.44
N SER A 27 21.22 -12.84 -37.48
CA SER A 27 21.86 -14.15 -37.53
C SER A 27 22.65 -14.39 -36.23
N ASN A 28 22.32 -15.47 -35.50
CA ASN A 28 23.00 -16.06 -34.33
C ASN A 28 22.28 -15.95 -32.96
N MET A 29 21.13 -15.29 -32.85
CA MET A 29 20.45 -15.22 -31.54
C MET A 29 19.50 -16.41 -31.30
N ARG A 30 19.85 -17.28 -30.34
CA ARG A 30 19.00 -18.38 -29.82
C ARG A 30 17.92 -17.90 -28.85
N LEU A 31 17.38 -16.69 -29.05
CA LEU A 31 16.34 -16.18 -28.16
C LEU A 31 14.97 -16.80 -28.52
N PRO A 32 14.12 -17.12 -27.53
CA PRO A 32 12.74 -17.52 -27.77
C PRO A 32 12.00 -16.46 -28.61
N ARG A 33 11.16 -16.89 -29.55
CA ARG A 33 10.29 -15.99 -30.34
C ARG A 33 9.11 -15.52 -29.49
N ALA A 34 9.39 -14.73 -28.47
CA ALA A 34 8.40 -14.19 -27.56
C ALA A 34 8.78 -12.76 -27.17
N TRP A 35 7.79 -11.96 -26.79
CA TRP A 35 8.05 -10.70 -26.10
C TRP A 35 8.71 -10.99 -24.75
N SER A 36 9.80 -10.28 -24.46
CA SER A 36 10.42 -10.29 -23.14
C SER A 36 10.39 -8.90 -22.55
N THR A 37 10.18 -8.81 -21.24
CA THR A 37 10.31 -7.55 -20.50
C THR A 37 11.79 -7.22 -20.37
N SER A 38 12.20 -6.08 -20.92
CA SER A 38 13.57 -5.58 -20.81
C SER A 38 13.75 -4.67 -19.60
N SER A 39 12.73 -3.89 -19.24
CA SER A 39 12.74 -3.02 -18.06
C SER A 39 11.32 -2.62 -17.67
N TYR A 40 11.18 -2.04 -16.49
CA TYR A 40 9.91 -1.51 -15.98
C TYR A 40 10.16 -0.30 -15.09
N ILE A 41 9.19 0.62 -15.07
CA ILE A 41 9.21 1.84 -14.28
C ILE A 41 7.85 2.01 -13.60
N PRO A 42 7.80 2.36 -12.30
CA PRO A 42 8.95 2.46 -11.39
C PRO A 42 9.53 1.09 -10.99
N SER A 43 10.75 1.09 -10.44
CA SER A 43 11.39 -0.14 -9.94
C SER A 43 10.71 -0.70 -8.70
N ASN A 44 10.18 0.16 -7.83
CA ASN A 44 9.33 -0.23 -6.70
C ASN A 44 8.15 0.74 -6.63
N ILE A 45 7.01 0.34 -7.18
CA ILE A 45 5.81 1.19 -7.24
C ILE A 45 5.24 1.52 -5.85
N CYS A 46 5.37 0.62 -4.88
CA CYS A 46 4.90 0.84 -3.51
C CYS A 46 5.60 2.02 -2.84
N ALA A 47 6.90 2.21 -3.12
CA ALA A 47 7.68 3.33 -2.59
C ALA A 47 7.68 4.56 -3.52
N SER A 48 7.30 4.40 -4.79
CA SER A 48 7.37 5.48 -5.78
C SER A 48 6.09 6.31 -5.85
N ILE A 49 4.95 5.73 -5.48
CA ILE A 49 3.69 6.48 -5.34
C ILE A 49 3.60 6.96 -3.89
N SER A 50 4.29 8.06 -3.59
CA SER A 50 4.19 8.76 -2.31
C SER A 50 3.41 10.05 -2.50
N GLU A 51 2.09 9.97 -2.50
CA GLU A 51 1.22 11.16 -2.48
C GLU A 51 0.84 11.50 -1.04
N GLU A 52 0.70 12.79 -0.73
CA GLU A 52 0.22 13.26 0.59
C GLU A 52 -1.24 12.86 0.84
N THR A 53 -1.99 12.53 -0.21
CA THR A 53 -3.40 12.13 -0.11
C THR A 53 -3.71 11.08 -1.17
N GLY A 54 -4.17 9.89 -0.77
CA GLY A 54 -4.52 8.83 -1.70
C GLY A 54 -4.26 7.43 -1.16
N GLY A 55 -4.71 6.42 -1.91
CA GLY A 55 -4.51 5.00 -1.58
C GLY A 55 -3.17 4.42 -2.03
N GLY A 56 -2.32 5.22 -2.70
CA GLY A 56 -1.09 4.73 -3.29
C GLY A 56 -1.34 3.63 -4.34
N ALA A 57 -0.35 2.76 -4.53
CA ALA A 57 -0.40 1.70 -5.54
C ALA A 57 -1.46 0.61 -5.28
N CYS A 58 -1.99 0.50 -4.06
CA CYS A 58 -2.90 -0.58 -3.64
C CYS A 58 -4.28 -0.10 -3.19
N GLY A 59 -4.58 1.19 -3.30
CA GLY A 59 -5.82 1.74 -2.79
C GLY A 59 -5.83 1.93 -1.28
N PHE A 60 -6.91 2.56 -0.79
CA PHE A 60 -7.01 2.94 0.62
C PHE A 60 -6.96 1.72 1.55
N ASN A 61 -6.40 1.93 2.75
CA ASN A 61 -6.34 0.95 3.84
C ASN A 61 -5.64 -0.37 3.47
N SER A 62 -4.83 -0.36 2.41
CA SER A 62 -4.15 -1.54 1.88
C SER A 62 -2.65 -1.46 2.06
N LEU A 63 -2.04 -2.63 2.20
CA LEU A 63 -0.60 -2.84 2.27
C LEU A 63 -0.07 -3.11 0.87
N CYS A 64 1.05 -2.48 0.53
CA CYS A 64 1.74 -2.70 -0.74
C CYS A 64 3.08 -3.39 -0.51
N ARG A 65 3.27 -4.55 -1.13
CA ARG A 65 4.56 -5.22 -1.24
C ARG A 65 4.99 -5.24 -2.69
N HIS A 66 6.24 -4.94 -2.98
CA HIS A 66 6.75 -5.05 -4.35
C HIS A 66 7.29 -6.45 -4.61
N ASP A 67 6.71 -7.13 -5.60
CA ASP A 67 7.14 -8.43 -6.11
C ASP A 67 7.60 -8.27 -7.59
N ASP A 68 8.23 -9.29 -8.18
CA ASP A 68 8.80 -9.22 -9.55
C ASP A 68 7.78 -8.81 -10.64
N GLN A 69 6.50 -9.09 -10.39
CA GLN A 69 5.39 -8.81 -11.31
C GLN A 69 4.71 -7.46 -11.08
N GLY A 70 5.10 -6.69 -10.06
CA GLY A 70 4.50 -5.40 -9.73
C GLY A 70 4.09 -5.31 -8.25
N PRO A 71 3.13 -4.45 -7.90
CA PRO A 71 2.62 -4.38 -6.54
C PRO A 71 1.75 -5.60 -6.23
N SER A 72 2.00 -6.21 -5.08
CA SER A 72 1.11 -7.17 -4.42
C SER A 72 0.39 -6.44 -3.29
N CYS A 73 -0.93 -6.41 -3.37
CA CYS A 73 -1.80 -5.70 -2.45
C CYS A 73 -2.45 -6.65 -1.45
N HIS A 74 -2.43 -6.28 -0.17
CA HIS A 74 -2.98 -7.09 0.91
C HIS A 74 -3.78 -6.22 1.88
N CYS A 75 -4.86 -6.77 2.42
CA CYS A 75 -5.55 -6.13 3.53
C CYS A 75 -4.88 -6.51 4.85
N PRO A 76 -4.73 -5.57 5.79
CA PRO A 76 -4.36 -5.90 7.16
C PRO A 76 -5.45 -6.74 7.83
N ASN A 77 -5.14 -7.36 8.96
CA ASN A 77 -6.10 -8.14 9.72
C ASN A 77 -7.27 -7.26 10.20
N GLY A 78 -8.47 -7.83 10.18
CA GLY A 78 -9.70 -7.08 10.44
C GLY A 78 -10.15 -6.18 9.29
N TYR A 79 -9.50 -6.29 8.11
CA TYR A 79 -9.90 -5.62 6.89
C TYR A 79 -10.08 -6.63 5.75
N SER A 80 -11.05 -6.36 4.88
CA SER A 80 -11.33 -7.14 3.69
C SER A 80 -11.30 -6.26 2.44
N PHE A 81 -11.03 -6.87 1.28
CA PHE A 81 -11.07 -6.14 0.00
C PHE A 81 -12.46 -5.55 -0.22
N ILE A 82 -12.51 -4.31 -0.70
CA ILE A 82 -13.75 -3.67 -1.11
C ILE A 82 -14.38 -4.46 -2.28
N ASP A 83 -13.53 -4.89 -3.21
CA ASP A 83 -13.89 -5.74 -4.34
C ASP A 83 -12.81 -6.81 -4.53
N PRO A 84 -13.09 -8.08 -4.22
CA PRO A 84 -12.11 -9.16 -4.40
C PRO A 84 -11.65 -9.35 -5.86
N ASN A 85 -12.41 -8.86 -6.84
CA ASN A 85 -12.03 -8.91 -8.26
C ASN A 85 -11.16 -7.71 -8.68
N ASP A 86 -11.08 -6.68 -7.85
CA ASP A 86 -10.30 -5.47 -8.05
C ASP A 86 -9.66 -5.06 -6.73
N VAL A 87 -8.54 -5.71 -6.42
CA VAL A 87 -7.77 -5.48 -5.20
C VAL A 87 -7.18 -4.07 -5.11
N LEU A 88 -7.10 -3.33 -6.21
CA LEU A 88 -6.56 -1.96 -6.24
C LEU A 88 -7.57 -0.93 -5.74
N LYS A 89 -8.86 -1.29 -5.61
CA LYS A 89 -9.86 -0.46 -4.90
C LYS A 89 -9.57 -0.33 -3.40
N GLY A 90 -8.75 -1.23 -2.87
CA GLY A 90 -8.29 -1.23 -1.50
C GLY A 90 -9.19 -2.00 -0.54
N CYS A 91 -9.10 -1.67 0.74
CA CYS A 91 -9.69 -2.44 1.83
C CYS A 91 -10.67 -1.62 2.66
N LYS A 92 -11.66 -2.32 3.23
CA LYS A 92 -12.61 -1.81 4.22
C LYS A 92 -12.40 -2.54 5.54
N GLN A 93 -12.67 -1.86 6.64
CA GLN A 93 -12.69 -2.48 7.95
C GLN A 93 -13.88 -3.45 8.07
N ASP A 94 -13.68 -4.55 8.78
CA ASP A 94 -14.69 -5.56 9.07
C ASP A 94 -15.31 -5.40 10.47
N PHE A 95 -14.89 -4.36 11.20
CA PHE A 95 -15.37 -4.02 12.54
C PHE A 95 -15.99 -2.62 12.58
N VAL A 96 -16.81 -2.37 13.60
CA VAL A 96 -17.43 -1.07 13.84
C VAL A 96 -16.37 -0.15 14.46
N SER A 97 -16.19 1.04 13.89
CA SER A 97 -15.29 2.06 14.44
C SER A 97 -15.78 2.56 15.80
N GLN A 98 -14.86 3.01 16.65
CA GLN A 98 -15.23 3.67 17.90
C GLN A 98 -16.19 4.83 17.63
N SER A 99 -17.32 4.87 18.36
CA SER A 99 -18.27 5.99 18.29
C SER A 99 -17.94 7.04 19.34
N CYS A 100 -18.09 8.32 18.98
CA CYS A 100 -18.00 9.43 19.93
C CYS A 100 -19.18 9.49 20.92
N ASP A 101 -20.14 8.56 20.84
CA ASP A 101 -21.27 8.50 21.76
C ASP A 101 -20.81 8.03 23.15
N LYS A 102 -20.88 8.94 24.12
CA LYS A 102 -20.44 8.82 25.53
C LYS A 102 -21.06 7.67 26.34
N THR A 103 -21.84 6.78 25.73
CA THR A 103 -22.55 5.67 26.39
C THR A 103 -21.89 4.31 26.19
N SER A 104 -20.96 4.17 25.26
CA SER A 104 -20.24 2.92 25.04
C SER A 104 -18.87 2.96 25.72
N GLN A 105 -18.73 2.15 26.77
CA GLN A 105 -17.47 1.77 27.42
C GLN A 105 -16.64 0.87 26.47
N GLU A 106 -16.57 1.21 25.19
CA GLU A 106 -16.11 0.33 24.11
C GLU A 106 -14.60 0.36 23.89
N THR A 107 -13.86 1.27 24.54
CA THR A 107 -12.39 1.30 24.49
C THR A 107 -11.76 -0.04 24.91
N ASP A 108 -12.42 -0.81 25.77
CA ASP A 108 -11.96 -2.12 26.23
C ASP A 108 -12.08 -3.24 25.16
N ASN A 109 -12.79 -3.00 24.05
CA ASN A 109 -12.97 -3.99 22.99
C ASN A 109 -11.96 -3.85 21.83
N PHE A 110 -11.17 -2.77 21.81
CA PHE A 110 -10.19 -2.54 20.76
C PHE A 110 -8.79 -2.94 21.24
N HIS A 111 -8.09 -3.68 20.40
CA HIS A 111 -6.70 -4.06 20.64
C HIS A 111 -5.88 -3.72 19.40
N PHE A 112 -4.61 -3.38 19.62
CA PHE A 112 -3.67 -3.24 18.53
C PHE A 112 -3.15 -4.60 18.09
N GLU A 113 -3.04 -4.78 16.79
CA GLU A 113 -2.19 -5.80 16.22
C GLU A 113 -0.89 -5.16 15.72
N ALA A 114 0.23 -5.62 16.26
CA ALA A 114 1.53 -5.08 15.92
C ALA A 114 1.96 -5.54 14.52
N MET A 115 2.14 -4.60 13.60
CA MET A 115 2.64 -4.85 12.26
C MET A 115 4.07 -4.34 12.12
N GLN A 116 5.03 -5.27 12.03
CA GLN A 116 6.44 -4.93 11.87
C GLN A 116 6.76 -4.56 10.41
N ASN A 117 7.74 -3.67 10.22
CA ASN A 117 8.24 -3.25 8.89
C ASN A 117 7.16 -2.72 7.93
N THR A 118 6.11 -2.11 8.49
CA THR A 118 4.97 -1.59 7.74
C THR A 118 4.83 -0.10 8.02
N ASP A 119 4.57 0.68 6.98
CA ASP A 119 4.45 2.13 7.08
C ASP A 119 3.48 2.66 6.04
N TRP A 120 2.75 3.72 6.38
CA TRP A 120 1.96 4.51 5.44
C TRP A 120 2.51 5.94 5.43
N PRO A 121 3.54 6.21 4.62
CA PRO A 121 4.25 7.47 4.68
C PRO A 121 3.35 8.67 4.34
N ASN A 122 3.61 9.80 4.99
CA ASN A 122 3.03 11.12 4.70
C ASN A 122 1.50 11.22 4.86
N SER A 123 0.88 10.26 5.56
CA SER A 123 -0.57 10.24 5.77
C SER A 123 -0.98 10.44 7.22
N ASP A 124 -0.03 10.85 8.08
CA ASP A 124 -0.27 11.09 9.49
C ASP A 124 -0.95 12.46 9.69
N TYR A 125 -2.00 12.53 10.51
CA TYR A 125 -2.62 13.81 10.89
C TYR A 125 -1.98 14.43 12.13
N ASP A 126 -1.31 13.62 12.96
CA ASP A 126 -0.61 14.07 14.16
C ASP A 126 0.74 13.36 14.31
N HIS A 127 1.72 14.08 14.87
CA HIS A 127 3.08 13.57 15.05
C HIS A 127 3.70 14.00 16.39
N PHE A 128 4.25 13.05 17.14
CA PHE A 128 4.92 13.26 18.42
C PHE A 128 6.37 12.75 18.39
N GLN A 129 7.25 13.39 19.17
CA GLN A 129 8.66 13.02 19.30
C GLN A 129 8.97 12.64 20.74
N GLU A 130 9.96 11.77 20.94
CA GLU A 130 10.47 11.36 22.26
C GLU A 130 9.45 10.63 23.13
N VAL A 131 8.60 9.81 22.51
CA VAL A 131 7.55 9.04 23.18
C VAL A 131 7.88 7.55 23.24
N SER A 132 7.28 6.83 24.19
CA SER A 132 7.33 5.36 24.24
C SER A 132 6.24 4.73 23.36
N GLU A 133 6.44 3.47 22.99
CA GLU A 133 5.43 2.70 22.24
C GLU A 133 4.12 2.56 23.03
N ASP A 134 4.20 2.33 24.35
CA ASP A 134 3.02 2.20 25.19
C ASP A 134 2.22 3.50 25.29
N TRP A 135 2.91 4.64 25.36
CA TRP A 135 2.25 5.95 25.33
C TRP A 135 1.54 6.17 23.99
N CYS A 136 2.20 5.82 22.88
CA CYS A 136 1.62 5.87 21.54
C CYS A 136 0.31 5.06 21.43
N ARG A 137 0.28 3.84 21.98
CA ARG A 137 -0.92 3.01 22.00
C ARG A 137 -2.04 3.64 22.80
N GLN A 138 -1.72 4.17 23.99
CA GLN A 138 -2.71 4.81 24.87
C GLN A 138 -3.32 6.06 24.24
N GLU A 139 -2.50 6.91 23.63
CA GLU A 139 -2.97 8.13 22.96
C GLU A 139 -3.85 7.83 21.74
N CYS A 140 -3.56 6.76 21.02
CA CYS A 140 -4.41 6.32 19.92
C CYS A 140 -5.74 5.72 20.42
N LEU A 141 -5.72 4.91 21.48
CA LEU A 141 -6.96 4.38 22.09
C LEU A 141 -7.87 5.46 22.70
N GLY A 142 -7.28 6.59 23.11
CA GLY A 142 -8.00 7.75 23.62
C GLY A 142 -8.59 8.65 22.53
N ASP A 143 -8.22 8.44 21.26
CA ASP A 143 -8.68 9.23 20.11
C ASP A 143 -9.63 8.40 19.24
N TYR A 144 -10.91 8.78 19.23
CA TYR A 144 -11.97 8.11 18.47
C TYR A 144 -11.71 8.05 16.95
N PHE A 145 -10.85 8.91 16.41
CA PHE A 145 -10.51 8.94 14.99
C PHE A 145 -9.22 8.16 14.69
N CYS A 146 -8.49 7.70 15.71
CA CYS A 146 -7.24 6.99 15.50
C CYS A 146 -7.49 5.54 15.06
N GLY A 147 -7.17 5.25 13.80
CA GLY A 147 -7.23 3.89 13.24
C GLY A 147 -5.89 3.16 13.31
N VAL A 148 -4.77 3.90 13.23
CA VAL A 148 -3.40 3.36 13.21
C VAL A 148 -2.47 4.26 13.99
N ALA A 149 -1.57 3.64 14.77
CA ALA A 149 -0.46 4.29 15.42
C ALA A 149 0.86 3.75 14.82
N ILE A 150 1.71 4.65 14.32
CA ILE A 150 2.99 4.31 13.70
C ILE A 150 4.12 4.70 14.65
N PHE A 151 4.78 3.70 15.22
CA PHE A 151 5.95 3.92 16.09
C PHE A 151 7.26 3.66 15.32
N LYS A 152 8.06 4.72 15.13
CA LYS A 152 9.45 4.64 14.63
C LYS A 152 10.36 5.04 15.78
N THR A 153 11.59 4.53 15.87
CA THR A 153 12.48 4.72 17.04
C THR A 153 12.44 6.18 17.60
N ASN A 154 11.75 6.38 18.73
CA ASN A 154 11.47 7.65 19.42
C ASN A 154 10.61 8.70 18.66
N LYS A 155 9.74 8.28 17.74
CA LYS A 155 8.79 9.12 16.98
C LYS A 155 7.45 8.39 16.78
N LEU A 156 6.35 9.12 16.90
CA LEU A 156 4.98 8.63 16.67
C LEU A 156 4.31 9.41 15.54
N GLY A 157 3.73 8.72 14.56
CA GLY A 157 2.71 9.25 13.64
C GLY A 157 1.34 8.63 13.91
N ARG A 158 0.28 9.44 13.91
CA ARG A 158 -1.12 8.97 13.99
C ARG A 158 -1.81 9.15 12.66
N ARG A 159 -2.64 8.18 12.28
CA ARG A 159 -3.41 8.22 11.03
C ARG A 159 -4.89 7.91 11.23
N GLU A 160 -5.70 8.69 10.54
CA GLU A 160 -7.15 8.50 10.40
C GLU A 160 -7.41 7.78 9.08
N PHE A 161 -8.17 6.70 9.11
CA PHE A 161 -8.62 6.06 7.88
C PHE A 161 -9.85 6.80 7.36
N HIS A 162 -9.73 7.41 6.19
CA HIS A 162 -10.88 8.03 5.52
C HIS A 162 -11.83 6.93 5.03
N PHE A 163 -12.96 6.78 5.70
CA PHE A 163 -14.04 5.88 5.29
C PHE A 163 -14.75 6.47 4.07
N ARG A 164 -14.63 5.82 2.90
CA ARG A 164 -15.68 5.98 1.88
C ARG A 164 -16.90 5.22 2.36
N THR A 165 -17.85 5.93 2.93
CA THR A 165 -19.22 5.43 3.05
C THR A 165 -19.80 5.30 1.65
N GLY A 166 -20.40 4.14 1.36
CA GLY A 166 -21.01 3.82 0.07
C GLY A 166 -22.22 4.68 -0.23
#